data_AF-A0A328KTG1-F1
#
_entry.id   AF-A0A328KTG1-F1
#
_cell.length_a   1.000
_cell.length_b   1.000
_cell.length_c   1.000
_cell.angle_alpha   90.00
_cell.angle_beta   90.00
_cell.angle_gamma   90.00
#
_symmetry.space_group_name_H-M   'P 1'
#
loop_
_entity.id
_entity.type
_entity.pdbx_description
1 polymer ?
#
loop_
_entity_poly.entity_id
_entity_poly.type
_entity_poly.pdbx_seq_one_letter_code
_entity_poly.pdbx_strand_id
1 'polypeptide(L)' 'DKQAAKRFFKKALAFSYVSKPRVITVDKNPSYPVAIQELKEEKHMPEGIQLRQVR' A
#
# COMPACT_ATOMS: atom_id res chain seq x y z
N ASP A 1 -11.84 7.07 -0.36
CA ASP A 1 -12.53 5.95 0.30
C ASP A 1 -11.49 4.95 0.81
N LYS A 2 -11.48 4.66 2.13
CA LYS A 2 -10.46 3.80 2.76
C LYS A 2 -10.56 2.35 2.28
N GLN A 3 -11.77 1.81 2.17
CA GLN A 3 -11.98 0.42 1.78
C GLN A 3 -11.58 0.19 0.32
N ALA A 4 -11.86 1.15 -0.55
CA ALA A 4 -11.42 1.10 -1.95
C ALA A 4 -9.89 1.08 -2.07
N ALA A 5 -9.19 1.96 -1.33
CA ALA A 5 -7.73 1.99 -1.30
C ALA A 5 -7.12 0.67 -0.81
N LYS A 6 -7.69 0.07 0.24
CA LYS A 6 -7.25 -1.23 0.76
C LYS A 6 -7.42 -2.36 -0.26
N ARG A 7 -8.59 -2.42 -0.92
CA ARG A 7 -8.86 -3.39 -2.00
C ARG A 7 -7.89 -3.22 -3.18
N PHE A 8 -7.58 -1.98 -3.54
CA PHE A 8 -6.63 -1.66 -4.61
C PHE A 8 -5.24 -2.23 -4.30
N PHE A 9 -4.65 -1.90 -3.15
CA PHE A 9 -3.32 -2.39 -2.79
C PHE A 9 -3.28 -3.91 -2.61
N LYS A 10 -4.32 -4.51 -2.00
CA LYS A 10 -4.40 -5.96 -1.88
C LYS A 10 -4.39 -6.64 -3.24
N LYS A 11 -5.11 -6.09 -4.22
CA LYS A 11 -5.11 -6.60 -5.60
C LYS A 11 -3.77 -6.38 -6.30
N ALA A 12 -3.17 -5.20 -6.12
CA ALA A 12 -1.88 -4.87 -6.73
C ALA A 12 -0.72 -5.73 -6.19
N LEU A 13 -0.77 -6.12 -4.91
CA LEU A 13 0.26 -6.90 -4.23
C LEU A 13 -0.03 -8.41 -4.18
N ALA A 14 -1.19 -8.86 -4.66
CA ALA A 14 -1.58 -10.28 -4.61
C ALA A 14 -0.76 -11.16 -5.57
N PHE A 15 -0.14 -10.58 -6.59
CA PHE A 15 0.57 -11.33 -7.61
C PHE A 15 1.98 -11.72 -7.16
N SER A 16 2.32 -13.00 -7.26
CA SER A 16 3.60 -13.57 -6.82
C SER A 16 4.82 -13.05 -7.59
N TYR A 17 4.61 -12.56 -8.81
CA TYR A 17 5.65 -11.97 -9.67
C TYR A 17 5.82 -10.46 -9.47
N VAL A 18 4.98 -9.82 -8.65
CA VAL A 18 5.19 -8.41 -8.29
C VAL A 18 6.36 -8.37 -7.33
N SER A 19 7.49 -7.85 -7.82
CA SER A 19 8.68 -7.60 -7.01
C SER A 19 8.26 -6.81 -5.77
N LYS A 20 8.61 -7.30 -4.56
CA LYS A 20 8.35 -6.58 -3.32
C LYS A 20 9.02 -5.20 -3.42
N PRO A 21 8.25 -4.11 -3.59
CA PRO A 21 8.84 -2.82 -3.89
C PRO A 21 9.51 -2.27 -2.63
N ARG A 22 10.68 -1.66 -2.78
CA ARG A 22 11.35 -0.97 -1.66
C ARG A 22 10.63 0.31 -1.28
N VAL A 23 10.05 1.01 -2.27
CA VAL A 23 9.32 2.27 -2.10
C VAL A 23 8.05 2.22 -2.95
N ILE A 24 6.90 2.56 -2.37
CA ILE A 24 5.65 2.77 -3.11
C ILE A 24 5.40 4.28 -3.19
N THR A 25 5.20 4.74 -4.41
CA THR A 25 4.82 6.12 -4.69
C THR A 25 3.29 6.23 -4.68
N VAL A 26 2.75 7.13 -3.87
CA VAL A 26 1.31 7.42 -3.80
C VAL A 26 1.09 8.91 -4.03
N ASP A 27 -0.09 9.27 -4.51
CA ASP A 27 -0.52 10.68 -4.52
C ASP A 27 -0.76 11.19 -3.08
N LYS A 28 -1.16 12.45 -2.94
CA LYS A 28 -1.50 13.06 -1.65
C LYS A 28 -2.89 12.71 -1.11
N ASN A 29 -3.53 11.65 -1.59
CA ASN A 29 -4.84 11.26 -1.09
C ASN A 29 -4.76 10.78 0.37
N PRO A 30 -5.57 11.36 1.29
CA PRO A 30 -5.54 11.00 2.71
C PRO A 30 -5.96 9.55 3.00
N SER A 31 -6.66 8.88 2.06
CA SER A 31 -7.07 7.49 2.23
C SER A 31 -5.94 6.47 2.10
N TYR A 32 -4.82 6.81 1.45
CA TYR A 32 -3.73 5.86 1.21
C TYR A 32 -2.86 5.56 2.43
N PRO A 33 -2.39 6.54 3.22
CA PRO A 33 -1.64 6.25 4.45
C PRO A 33 -2.42 5.36 5.41
N VAL A 34 -3.72 5.62 5.57
CA VAL A 34 -4.60 4.84 6.47
C VAL A 34 -4.76 3.40 5.97
N ALA A 35 -5.00 3.20 4.67
CA ALA A 35 -5.14 1.87 4.10
C ALA A 35 -3.82 1.07 4.17
N ILE A 36 -2.67 1.72 3.99
CA ILE A 36 -1.36 1.07 4.07
C ILE A 36 -1.03 0.67 5.51
N GLN A 37 -1.34 1.52 6.49
CA GLN A 37 -1.14 1.21 7.91
C GLN A 37 -1.91 -0.06 8.30
N GLU A 38 -3.20 -0.15 7.94
CA GLU A 38 -3.99 -1.35 8.18
C GLU A 38 -3.43 -2.60 7.46
N LEU A 39 -2.92 -2.45 6.23
CA LEU A 39 -2.34 -3.58 5.48
C LEU A 39 -1.01 -4.07 6.08
N LYS A 40 -0.24 -3.18 6.72
CA LYS A 40 0.94 -3.57 7.50
C LYS A 40 0.54 -4.34 8.75
N GLU A 41 -0.48 -3.86 9.49
CA GLU A 41 -1.02 -4.55 10.67
C GLU A 41 -1.60 -5.94 10.33
N GLU A 42 -2.28 -6.07 9.18
CA GLU A 42 -2.79 -7.35 8.67
C GLU A 42 -1.71 -8.29 8.11
N LYS A 43 -0.43 -7.89 8.13
CA LYS A 43 0.72 -8.63 7.55
C LYS A 43 0.58 -8.92 6.05
N HIS A 44 -0.29 -8.18 5.36
CA HIS A 44 -0.43 -8.24 3.91
C HIS A 44 0.65 -7.43 3.19
N MET A 45 1.31 -6.50 3.89
CA MET A 45 2.44 -5.72 3.39
C MET A 45 3.65 -5.86 4.32
N PRO A 46 4.87 -6.07 3.81
CA PRO A 46 6.06 -6.08 4.64
C PRO A 46 6.35 -4.68 5.20
N GLU A 47 6.77 -4.62 6.47
CA GLU A 47 6.97 -3.37 7.20
C GLU A 47 8.07 -2.49 6.58
N GLY A 48 9.06 -3.11 5.92
CA GLY A 48 10.20 -2.45 5.29
C GLY A 48 9.89 -1.65 4.02
N ILE A 49 8.64 -1.64 3.55
CA ILE A 49 8.23 -0.81 2.42
C ILE A 49 8.09 0.64 2.86
N GLN A 50 8.84 1.52 2.19
CA GLN A 50 8.75 2.97 2.38
C GLN A 50 7.61 3.55 1.54
N LEU A 51 6.91 4.54 2.09
CA LEU A 51 5.87 5.28 1.38
C LEU A 51 6.41 6.64 0.98
N ARG A 52 6.29 7.00 -0.30
CA ARG A 52 6.59 8.34 -0.79
C ARG A 52 5.33 8.98 -1.34
N GLN A 53 4.87 10.04 -0.69
CA GLN A 53 3.82 10.89 -1.22
C GLN A 53 4.42 11.83 -2.28
N VAL A 54 3.89 11.77 -3.48
CA VAL A 54 4.29 12.62 -4.61
C VAL A 54 3.06 13.43 -5.03
N ARG A 55 3.34 14.61 -5.60
CA ARG A 55 2.40 15.71 -5.85
C ARG A 55 0.99 15.28 -6.25
#